data_AF-A0A661JFW9-F1
#
_entry.id   AF-A0A661JFW9-F1
#
_cell.length_a   1.000
_cell.length_b   1.000
_cell.length_c   1.000
_cell.angle_alpha   90.00
_cell.angle_beta   90.00
_cell.angle_gamma   90.00
#
_symmetry.space_group_name_H-M   'P 1'
#
loop_
_entity.id
_entity.type
_entity.pdbx_description
1 polymer ?
#
loop_
_entity_poly.entity_id
_entity_poly.type
_entity_poly.pdbx_seq_one_letter_code
_entity_poly.pdbx_strand_id
1 'polypeptide(L)'
;MESDLIRVLHDHYKDSFSHIRDHEKKRDQYFLVNIFLIGALFFQINYPSDFLKALGQLTIFGADINIASLPLGALLSITWTLHLVFTLRYCQHSLFVERQYDYLHLLEQKISEAIGEKGVYRREGAAYLENYPPFTTWAWLFYVGVFPAIVFVSVAVLQYIEISSGPYQWPYKLYDVLMAIGITTSYVLYRLVPVIRKKKA
;
A
#
# COMPACT_ATOMS: atom_id res chain seq x y z
N MET A 1 2.53 42.95 -4.04
CA MET A 1 2.06 42.34 -2.78
C MET A 1 0.99 41.27 -3.01
N GLU A 2 -0.19 41.59 -3.53
CA GLU A 2 -1.23 40.58 -3.83
C GLU A 2 -0.81 39.62 -4.96
N SER A 3 -0.20 40.16 -6.03
CA SER A 3 0.41 39.36 -7.11
C SER A 3 1.55 38.45 -6.64
N ASP A 4 2.32 38.86 -5.62
CA ASP A 4 3.44 38.06 -5.11
C ASP A 4 2.94 36.90 -4.25
N LEU A 5 1.91 37.16 -3.43
CA LEU A 5 1.23 36.14 -2.62
C LEU A 5 0.60 35.07 -3.52
N ILE A 6 -0.12 35.48 -4.57
CA ILE A 6 -0.73 34.55 -5.54
C ILE A 6 0.35 33.70 -6.21
N ARG A 7 1.49 34.29 -6.60
CA ARG A 7 2.61 33.54 -7.18
C ARG A 7 3.17 32.50 -6.21
N VAL A 8 3.42 32.87 -4.95
CA VAL A 8 3.94 31.95 -3.93
C VAL A 8 2.95 30.80 -3.68
N LEU A 9 1.65 31.09 -3.59
CA LEU A 9 0.63 30.06 -3.42
C LEU A 9 0.52 29.14 -4.64
N HIS A 10 0.62 29.69 -5.85
CA HIS A 10 0.63 28.94 -7.10
C HIS A 10 1.83 27.98 -7.17
N ASP A 11 3.03 28.47 -6.86
CA ASP A 11 4.25 27.66 -6.85
C ASP A 11 4.13 26.54 -5.81
N HIS A 12 3.64 26.85 -4.61
CA HIS A 12 3.44 25.86 -3.58
C HIS A 12 2.37 24.81 -3.95
N TYR A 13 1.30 25.21 -4.63
CA TYR A 13 0.29 24.30 -5.18
C TYR A 13 0.91 23.35 -6.20
N LYS A 14 1.72 23.87 -7.13
CA LYS A 14 2.38 23.08 -8.18
C LYS A 14 3.34 22.05 -7.58
N ASP A 15 4.14 22.46 -6.60
CA ASP A 15 5.08 21.59 -5.91
C ASP A 15 4.34 20.51 -5.11
N SER A 16 3.31 20.90 -4.35
CA SER A 16 2.47 19.98 -3.58
C SER A 16 1.81 18.93 -4.48
N PHE A 17 1.27 19.35 -5.63
CA PHE A 17 0.69 18.44 -6.61
C PHE A 17 1.72 17.46 -7.18
N SER A 18 2.94 17.93 -7.46
CA SER A 18 4.01 17.05 -7.94
C SER A 18 4.37 15.96 -6.93
N HIS A 19 4.42 16.33 -5.64
CA HIS A 19 4.66 15.38 -4.56
C HIS A 19 3.52 14.38 -4.41
N ILE A 20 2.26 14.81 -4.50
CA ILE A 20 1.09 13.91 -4.45
C ILE A 20 1.24 12.83 -5.52
N ARG A 21 1.48 13.22 -6.77
CA ARG A 21 1.59 12.29 -7.90
C ARG A 21 2.73 11.28 -7.73
N ASP A 22 3.87 11.71 -7.20
CA ASP A 22 4.99 10.81 -6.92
C ASP A 22 4.65 9.78 -5.82
N HIS A 23 3.92 10.21 -4.80
CA HIS A 23 3.45 9.33 -3.73
C HIS A 23 2.34 8.37 -4.18
N GLU A 24 1.47 8.79 -5.09
CA GLU A 24 0.47 7.93 -5.73
C GLU A 24 1.13 6.83 -6.55
N LYS A 25 2.13 7.18 -7.37
CA LYS A 25 2.88 6.18 -8.14
C LYS A 25 3.55 5.15 -7.24
N LYS A 26 4.14 5.59 -6.12
CA LYS A 26 4.74 4.68 -5.12
C LYS A 26 3.68 3.80 -4.46
N ARG A 27 2.53 4.36 -4.07
CA ARG A 27 1.40 3.60 -3.53
C ARG A 27 1.00 2.48 -4.48
N ASP A 28 0.82 2.78 -5.76
CA ASP A 28 0.38 1.82 -6.77
C ASP A 28 1.43 0.72 -7.01
N GLN A 29 2.72 1.10 -7.01
CA GLN A 29 3.81 0.12 -7.04
C GLN A 29 3.78 -0.81 -5.83
N TYR A 30 3.63 -0.27 -4.61
CA TYR A 30 3.55 -1.08 -3.40
C TYR A 30 2.30 -1.94 -3.33
N PHE A 31 1.18 -1.47 -3.89
CA PHE A 31 -0.04 -2.26 -4.05
C PHE A 31 0.23 -3.53 -4.87
N LEU A 32 0.85 -3.39 -6.05
CA LEU A 32 1.22 -4.52 -6.90
C LEU A 32 2.21 -5.47 -6.22
N VAL A 33 3.20 -4.92 -5.50
CA VAL A 33 4.15 -5.71 -4.72
C VAL A 33 3.44 -6.52 -3.63
N ASN A 34 2.46 -5.95 -2.92
CA ASN A 34 1.68 -6.68 -1.93
C ASN A 34 0.88 -7.84 -2.55
N ILE A 35 0.26 -7.63 -3.71
CA ILE A 35 -0.43 -8.71 -4.45
C ILE A 35 0.55 -9.82 -4.81
N PHE A 36 1.70 -9.45 -5.38
CA PHE A 36 2.73 -10.42 -5.75
C PHE A 36 3.21 -11.22 -4.53
N LEU A 37 3.45 -10.57 -3.40
CA LEU A 37 3.89 -11.23 -2.17
C LEU A 37 2.83 -12.17 -1.58
N ILE A 38 1.54 -11.83 -1.66
CA ILE A 38 0.46 -12.77 -1.28
C ILE A 38 0.47 -13.99 -2.19
N GLY A 39 0.62 -13.80 -3.50
CA GLY A 39 0.75 -14.89 -4.46
C GLY A 39 1.99 -15.77 -4.18
N ALA A 40 3.11 -15.15 -3.84
CA ALA A 40 4.34 -15.84 -3.46
C ALA A 40 4.16 -16.66 -2.17
N LEU A 41 3.55 -16.09 -1.12
CA LEU A 41 3.23 -16.80 0.12
C LEU A 41 2.28 -17.97 -0.15
N PHE A 42 1.25 -17.76 -0.97
CA PHE A 42 0.32 -18.83 -1.36
C PHE A 42 1.06 -19.99 -2.03
N PHE A 43 1.96 -19.70 -2.97
CA PHE A 43 2.73 -20.72 -3.67
C PHE A 43 3.72 -21.44 -2.73
N GLN A 44 4.42 -20.70 -1.87
CA GLN A 44 5.38 -21.25 -0.89
C GLN A 44 4.74 -22.18 0.13
N ILE A 45 3.55 -21.80 0.64
CA ILE A 45 2.86 -22.55 1.70
C ILE A 45 2.17 -23.79 1.12
N ASN A 46 1.52 -23.69 -0.04
CA ASN A 46 0.73 -24.80 -0.60
C ASN A 46 1.56 -25.74 -1.48
N TYR A 47 2.64 -25.27 -2.11
CA TYR A 47 3.48 -26.05 -3.02
C TYR A 47 4.97 -25.95 -2.66
N PRO A 48 5.36 -26.33 -1.42
CA PRO A 48 6.70 -26.12 -0.90
C PRO A 48 7.80 -26.80 -1.72
N SER A 49 7.56 -28.02 -2.20
CA SER A 49 8.51 -28.78 -3.01
C SER A 49 8.71 -28.18 -4.40
N ASP A 50 7.64 -27.68 -5.01
CA ASP A 50 7.69 -27.12 -6.35
C ASP A 50 8.26 -25.71 -6.33
N PHE A 51 8.03 -24.95 -5.25
CA PHE A 51 8.68 -23.67 -5.01
C PHE A 51 10.21 -23.80 -4.95
N LEU A 52 10.74 -24.74 -4.17
CA LEU A 52 12.19 -24.98 -4.09
C LEU A 52 12.78 -25.39 -5.44
N LYS A 53 12.07 -26.25 -6.20
CA LYS A 53 12.49 -26.62 -7.56
C LYS A 53 12.47 -25.43 -8.51
N ALA A 54 11.46 -24.58 -8.44
CA ALA A 54 11.32 -23.40 -9.28
C ALA A 54 12.42 -22.35 -9.01
N LEU A 55 12.92 -22.28 -7.78
CA LEU A 55 14.06 -21.42 -7.43
C LEU A 55 15.39 -21.90 -8.00
N GLY A 56 15.55 -23.21 -8.25
CA GLY A 56 16.69 -23.79 -8.97
C GLY A 56 18.08 -23.28 -8.53
N GLN A 57 19.05 -23.35 -9.45
CA GLN A 57 20.29 -22.59 -9.34
C GLN A 57 20.05 -21.22 -9.97
N LEU A 58 19.91 -20.19 -9.14
CA LEU A 58 19.89 -18.80 -9.60
C LEU A 58 21.32 -18.27 -9.57
N THR A 59 21.91 -18.04 -10.75
CA THR A 59 23.19 -17.34 -10.87
C THR A 59 22.93 -15.85 -10.64
N ILE A 60 23.18 -15.38 -9.42
CA ILE A 60 23.05 -13.97 -9.06
C ILE A 60 24.48 -13.38 -9.02
N PHE A 61 24.74 -12.37 -9.85
CA PHE A 61 26.05 -11.68 -9.93
C PHE A 61 27.27 -12.59 -10.20
N GLY A 62 27.10 -13.68 -10.97
CA GLY A 62 28.20 -14.60 -11.29
C GLY A 62 28.63 -15.50 -10.12
N ALA A 63 27.88 -15.48 -9.01
CA ALA A 63 28.00 -16.46 -7.94
C ALA A 63 26.85 -17.47 -8.06
N ASP A 64 27.20 -18.75 -8.08
CA ASP A 64 26.22 -19.84 -8.01
C ASP A 64 25.72 -19.98 -6.57
N ILE A 65 24.70 -19.18 -6.23
CA ILE A 65 24.02 -19.31 -4.95
C ILE A 65 23.04 -20.47 -5.08
N ASN A 66 23.32 -21.58 -4.42
CA ASN A 66 22.39 -22.69 -4.34
C ASN A 66 21.27 -22.37 -3.35
N ILE A 67 20.28 -21.61 -3.80
CA ILE A 67 19.11 -21.19 -3.00
C ILE A 67 18.31 -22.41 -2.54
N ALA A 68 18.36 -23.54 -3.27
CA ALA A 68 17.73 -24.79 -2.86
C ALA A 68 18.35 -25.43 -1.60
N SER A 69 19.53 -24.98 -1.16
CA SER A 69 20.13 -25.41 0.12
C SER A 69 19.62 -24.64 1.34
N LEU A 70 18.90 -23.54 1.14
CA LEU A 70 18.33 -22.77 2.24
C LEU A 70 17.12 -23.50 2.85
N PRO A 71 16.95 -23.46 4.18
CA PRO A 71 15.76 -24.02 4.81
C PRO A 71 14.54 -23.23 4.35
N LEU A 72 13.55 -23.95 3.81
CA LEU A 72 12.33 -23.35 3.26
C LEU A 72 11.59 -22.46 4.26
N GLY A 73 11.64 -22.79 5.56
CA GLY A 73 11.10 -21.93 6.62
C GLY A 73 11.76 -20.54 6.68
N ALA A 74 13.06 -20.43 6.41
CA ALA A 74 13.73 -19.13 6.35
C ALA A 74 13.30 -18.31 5.12
N LEU A 75 13.12 -18.95 3.96
CA LEU A 75 12.61 -18.29 2.75
C LEU A 75 11.17 -17.79 2.95
N LEU A 76 10.35 -18.58 3.63
CA LEU A 76 8.99 -18.20 4.00
C LEU A 76 9.00 -17.00 4.95
N SER A 77 9.80 -17.04 6.01
CA SER A 77 9.95 -15.91 6.94
C SER A 77 10.46 -14.64 6.28
N ILE A 78 11.40 -14.74 5.33
CA ILE A 78 11.83 -13.58 4.53
C ILE A 78 10.65 -13.00 3.74
N THR A 79 9.84 -13.87 3.13
CA THR A 79 8.67 -13.44 2.34
C THR A 79 7.62 -12.75 3.21
N TRP A 80 7.34 -13.29 4.41
CA TRP A 80 6.47 -12.65 5.41
C TRP A 80 6.99 -11.28 5.86
N THR A 81 8.28 -11.17 6.12
CA THR A 81 8.92 -9.90 6.50
C THR A 81 8.84 -8.87 5.39
N LEU A 82 9.11 -9.27 4.14
CA LEU A 82 8.94 -8.38 2.98
C LEU A 82 7.48 -7.94 2.88
N HIS A 83 6.52 -8.85 3.07
CA HIS A 83 5.10 -8.52 3.03
C HIS A 83 4.72 -7.47 4.09
N LEU A 84 5.21 -7.62 5.32
CA LEU A 84 5.03 -6.60 6.36
C LEU A 84 5.63 -5.25 5.97
N VAL A 85 6.88 -5.22 5.51
CA VAL A 85 7.57 -3.96 5.15
C VAL A 85 6.82 -3.24 4.02
N PHE A 86 6.44 -3.97 2.97
CA PHE A 86 5.71 -3.37 1.85
C PHE A 86 4.26 -3.01 2.20
N THR A 87 3.62 -3.73 3.12
CA THR A 87 2.33 -3.33 3.70
C THR A 87 2.46 -2.01 4.44
N LEU A 88 3.46 -1.86 5.31
CA LEU A 88 3.70 -0.61 6.05
C LEU A 88 3.94 0.56 5.10
N ARG A 89 4.78 0.39 4.08
CA ARG A 89 5.03 1.42 3.06
C ARG A 89 3.76 1.78 2.30
N TYR A 90 2.98 0.80 1.88
CA TYR A 90 1.70 1.03 1.22
C TYR A 90 0.73 1.86 2.09
N CYS A 91 0.55 1.48 3.36
CA CYS A 91 -0.31 2.21 4.29
C CYS A 91 0.19 3.65 4.54
N GLN A 92 1.51 3.83 4.73
CA GLN A 92 2.12 5.15 4.92
C GLN A 92 1.88 6.07 3.72
N HIS A 93 2.12 5.57 2.50
CA HIS A 93 1.92 6.36 1.29
C HIS A 93 0.45 6.67 1.02
N SER A 94 -0.45 5.72 1.28
CA SER A 94 -1.88 5.96 1.15
C SER A 94 -2.35 7.06 2.09
N LEU A 95 -1.97 7.00 3.37
CA LEU A 95 -2.29 8.05 4.35
C LEU A 95 -1.68 9.41 3.99
N PHE A 96 -0.47 9.42 3.44
CA PHE A 96 0.16 10.66 3.00
C PHE A 96 -0.63 11.30 1.86
N VAL A 97 -0.97 10.54 0.82
CA VAL A 97 -1.77 11.01 -0.31
C VAL A 97 -3.12 11.55 0.17
N GLU A 98 -3.85 10.80 1.02
CA GLU A 98 -5.14 11.23 1.57
C GLU A 98 -5.04 12.59 2.30
N ARG A 99 -4.00 12.81 3.11
CA ARG A 99 -3.80 14.09 3.84
C ARG A 99 -3.41 15.24 2.92
N GLN A 100 -2.66 14.98 1.86
CA GLN A 100 -2.21 16.02 0.94
C GLN A 100 -3.36 16.53 0.06
N TYR A 101 -4.36 15.70 -0.24
CA TYR A 101 -5.55 16.15 -0.97
C TYR A 101 -6.34 17.21 -0.19
N ASP A 102 -6.53 17.03 1.13
CA ASP A 102 -7.18 18.06 1.97
C ASP A 102 -6.42 19.39 1.93
N TYR A 103 -5.08 19.32 1.93
CA TYR A 103 -4.24 20.51 1.82
C TYR A 103 -4.30 21.16 0.42
N LEU A 104 -4.36 20.36 -0.64
CA LEU A 104 -4.50 20.83 -2.01
C LEU A 104 -5.81 21.62 -2.18
N HIS A 105 -6.92 21.11 -1.64
CA HIS A 105 -8.21 21.83 -1.63
C HIS A 105 -8.15 23.15 -0.87
N LEU A 106 -7.43 23.20 0.26
CA LEU A 106 -7.20 24.45 1.00
C LEU A 106 -6.44 25.48 0.14
N LEU A 107 -5.39 25.05 -0.58
CA LEU A 107 -4.64 25.92 -1.48
C LEU A 107 -5.50 26.42 -2.65
N GLU A 108 -6.27 25.54 -3.29
CA GLU A 108 -7.22 25.90 -4.36
C GLU A 108 -8.22 26.97 -3.89
N GLN A 109 -8.75 26.82 -2.68
CA GLN A 109 -9.66 27.80 -2.08
C GLN A 109 -8.96 29.14 -1.84
N LYS A 110 -7.76 29.15 -1.24
CA LYS A 110 -7.02 30.37 -0.95
C LYS A 110 -6.61 31.13 -2.19
N ILE A 111 -6.20 30.42 -3.24
CA ILE A 111 -5.86 31.02 -4.53
C ILE A 111 -7.11 31.61 -5.19
N SER A 112 -8.23 30.88 -5.18
CA SER A 112 -9.51 31.37 -5.74
C SER A 112 -10.03 32.61 -5.00
N GLU A 113 -9.90 32.65 -3.67
CA GLU A 113 -10.23 33.82 -2.84
C GLU A 113 -9.36 35.04 -3.22
N ALA A 114 -8.05 34.84 -3.40
CA ALA A 114 -7.11 35.90 -3.74
C ALA A 114 -7.25 36.44 -5.18
N ILE A 115 -7.68 35.62 -6.13
CA ILE A 115 -7.92 36.04 -7.53
C ILE A 115 -9.28 36.75 -7.66
N GLY A 116 -10.19 36.56 -6.70
CA GLY A 116 -11.55 37.11 -6.76
C GLY A 116 -12.50 36.34 -7.69
N GLU A 117 -12.00 35.31 -8.39
CA GLU A 117 -12.79 34.44 -9.26
C GLU A 117 -12.96 33.05 -8.63
N LYS A 118 -14.14 32.82 -8.05
CA LYS A 118 -14.49 31.52 -7.48
C LYS A 118 -14.54 30.46 -8.58
N GLY A 119 -13.70 29.44 -8.44
CA GLY A 119 -13.72 28.29 -9.35
C GLY A 119 -12.86 28.45 -10.60
N VAL A 120 -11.89 29.36 -10.64
CA VAL A 120 -10.82 29.23 -11.67
C VAL A 120 -9.83 28.15 -11.23
N TYR A 121 -9.53 28.10 -9.93
CA TYR A 121 -8.56 27.19 -9.34
C TYR A 121 -9.25 25.95 -8.78
N ARG A 122 -9.60 25.00 -9.66
CA ARG A 122 -10.31 23.74 -9.30
C ARG A 122 -9.88 22.51 -10.08
N ARG A 123 -8.74 22.59 -10.80
CA ARG A 123 -8.35 21.60 -11.81
C ARG A 123 -8.20 20.20 -11.24
N GLU A 124 -7.60 20.08 -10.05
CA GLU A 124 -7.27 18.79 -9.44
C GLU A 124 -8.20 18.44 -8.27
N GLY A 125 -8.96 19.42 -7.76
CA GLY A 125 -10.01 19.20 -6.77
C GLY A 125 -11.42 19.10 -7.36
N ALA A 126 -12.16 20.22 -7.36
CA ALA A 126 -13.59 20.17 -7.65
C ALA A 126 -13.92 19.74 -9.09
N ALA A 127 -13.08 20.06 -10.08
CA ALA A 127 -13.28 19.62 -11.47
C ALA A 127 -12.99 18.11 -11.65
N TYR A 128 -12.10 17.53 -10.83
CA TYR A 128 -11.85 16.08 -10.84
C TYR A 128 -13.04 15.28 -10.30
N LEU A 129 -13.81 15.87 -9.39
CA LEU A 129 -15.04 15.29 -8.83
C LEU A 129 -16.27 15.54 -9.72
N GLU A 130 -16.20 16.52 -10.62
CA GLU A 130 -17.28 16.87 -11.55
C GLU A 130 -17.37 15.81 -12.66
N ASN A 131 -18.52 15.14 -12.80
CA ASN A 131 -18.73 13.99 -13.69
C ASN A 131 -17.84 12.76 -13.40
N TYR A 132 -17.62 12.45 -12.12
CA TYR A 132 -16.84 11.30 -11.68
C TYR A 132 -17.31 9.99 -12.35
N PRO A 133 -16.48 9.36 -13.22
CA PRO A 133 -16.91 8.18 -13.96
C PRO A 133 -17.29 7.02 -13.02
N PRO A 134 -18.34 6.24 -13.32
CA PRO A 134 -18.74 5.09 -12.49
C PRO A 134 -17.61 4.08 -12.26
N PHE A 135 -16.71 3.93 -13.24
CA PHE A 135 -15.54 3.06 -13.11
C PHE A 135 -14.59 3.53 -12.01
N THR A 136 -14.45 4.84 -11.80
CA THR A 136 -13.57 5.38 -10.76
C THR A 136 -14.16 5.10 -9.37
N THR A 137 -15.49 5.11 -9.22
CA THR A 137 -16.17 4.66 -8.01
C THR A 137 -15.97 3.16 -7.76
N TRP A 138 -16.02 2.35 -8.81
CA TRP A 138 -15.73 0.91 -8.72
C TRP A 138 -14.29 0.64 -8.30
N ALA A 139 -13.32 1.32 -8.92
CA ALA A 139 -11.92 1.24 -8.54
C ALA A 139 -11.70 1.68 -7.08
N TRP A 140 -12.32 2.79 -6.67
CA TRP A 140 -12.28 3.25 -5.28
C TRP A 140 -12.78 2.18 -4.31
N LEU A 141 -13.94 1.56 -4.57
CA LEU A 141 -14.47 0.47 -3.74
C LEU A 141 -13.48 -0.70 -3.64
N PHE A 142 -12.81 -1.04 -4.73
CA PHE A 142 -11.79 -2.07 -4.74
C PHE A 142 -10.60 -1.73 -3.84
N TYR A 143 -10.02 -0.54 -3.99
CA TYR A 143 -8.86 -0.13 -3.21
C TYR A 143 -9.18 0.07 -1.72
N VAL A 144 -10.38 0.57 -1.41
CA VAL A 144 -10.78 0.94 -0.05
C VAL A 144 -11.35 -0.24 0.74
N GLY A 145 -12.17 -1.07 0.10
CA GLY A 145 -12.92 -2.14 0.77
C GLY A 145 -12.40 -3.52 0.40
N VAL A 146 -12.45 -3.86 -0.88
CA VAL A 146 -12.19 -5.24 -1.35
C VAL A 146 -10.75 -5.65 -1.09
N PHE A 147 -9.77 -4.79 -1.40
CA PHE A 147 -8.37 -5.15 -1.26
C PHE A 147 -7.93 -5.38 0.19
N PRO A 148 -8.21 -4.48 1.16
CA PRO A 148 -7.95 -4.78 2.57
C PRO A 148 -8.61 -6.08 3.02
N ALA A 149 -9.85 -6.35 2.60
CA ALA A 149 -10.53 -7.61 2.93
C ALA A 149 -9.80 -8.83 2.36
N ILE A 150 -9.37 -8.77 1.09
CA ILE A 150 -8.54 -9.83 0.48
C ILE A 150 -7.27 -10.05 1.28
N VAL A 151 -6.57 -8.98 1.69
CA VAL A 151 -5.34 -9.11 2.49
C VAL A 151 -5.63 -9.77 3.83
N PHE A 152 -6.66 -9.32 4.57
CA PHE A 152 -7.03 -9.94 5.85
C PHE A 152 -7.37 -11.42 5.72
N VAL A 153 -8.21 -11.78 4.74
CA VAL A 153 -8.60 -13.16 4.51
C VAL A 153 -7.39 -14.00 4.08
N SER A 154 -6.57 -13.49 3.16
CA SER A 154 -5.39 -14.20 2.68
C SER A 154 -4.39 -14.44 3.80
N VAL A 155 -4.06 -13.42 4.59
CA VAL A 155 -3.14 -13.55 5.73
C VAL A 155 -3.67 -14.54 6.75
N ALA A 156 -4.96 -14.48 7.10
CA ALA A 156 -5.56 -15.40 8.06
C ALA A 156 -5.56 -16.86 7.56
N VAL A 157 -5.96 -17.08 6.30
CA VAL A 157 -6.01 -18.40 5.69
C VAL A 157 -4.60 -18.98 5.54
N LEU A 158 -3.65 -18.21 5.02
CA LEU A 158 -2.26 -18.65 4.84
C LEU A 158 -1.61 -18.99 6.19
N GLN A 159 -1.82 -18.15 7.21
CA GLN A 159 -1.31 -18.41 8.56
C GLN A 159 -1.91 -19.69 9.15
N TYR A 160 -3.22 -19.90 8.97
CA TYR A 160 -3.89 -21.11 9.44
C TYR A 160 -3.31 -22.39 8.77
N ILE A 161 -3.11 -22.36 7.45
CA ILE A 161 -2.54 -23.48 6.70
C ILE A 161 -1.10 -23.73 7.15
N GLU A 162 -0.29 -22.69 7.29
CA GLU A 162 1.11 -22.80 7.73
C GLU A 162 1.23 -23.42 9.13
N ILE A 163 0.37 -23.00 10.07
CA ILE A 163 0.36 -23.56 11.43
C ILE A 163 -0.05 -25.03 11.39
N SER A 164 -1.16 -25.34 10.70
CA SER A 164 -1.80 -26.66 10.71
C SER A 164 -1.03 -27.72 9.93
N SER A 165 -0.43 -27.34 8.81
CA SER A 165 0.13 -28.28 7.82
C SER A 165 1.57 -27.95 7.43
N GLY A 166 2.13 -26.82 7.87
CA GLY A 166 3.48 -26.41 7.52
C GLY A 166 4.54 -27.35 8.09
N PRO A 167 5.50 -27.83 7.26
CA PRO A 167 6.52 -28.81 7.67
C PRO A 167 7.67 -28.20 8.49
N TYR A 168 7.60 -26.91 8.82
CA TYR A 168 8.70 -26.16 9.44
C TYR A 168 8.69 -26.20 10.98
N GLN A 169 9.85 -25.95 11.56
CA GLN A 169 10.04 -25.89 13.01
C GLN A 169 9.25 -24.72 13.64
N TRP A 170 8.87 -24.89 14.90
CA TRP A 170 8.03 -23.95 15.65
C TRP A 170 8.57 -22.50 15.73
N PRO A 171 9.89 -22.24 15.81
CA PRO A 171 10.41 -20.87 15.84
C PRO A 171 10.06 -20.04 14.59
N TYR A 172 10.09 -20.65 13.40
CA TYR A 172 9.72 -19.97 12.15
C TYR A 172 8.23 -19.61 12.16
N LYS A 173 7.37 -20.56 12.55
CA LYS A 173 5.93 -20.33 12.66
C LYS A 173 5.59 -19.19 13.62
N LEU A 174 6.26 -19.13 14.79
CA LEU A 174 6.06 -18.03 15.74
C LEU A 174 6.46 -16.68 15.14
N TYR A 175 7.61 -16.63 14.46
CA TYR A 175 8.07 -15.40 13.81
C TYR A 175 7.09 -14.94 12.72
N ASP A 176 6.60 -15.86 11.90
CA ASP A 176 5.68 -15.59 10.80
C ASP A 176 4.33 -15.09 11.34
N VAL A 177 3.83 -15.64 12.45
CA VAL A 177 2.66 -15.12 13.18
C VAL A 177 2.86 -13.67 13.61
N LEU A 178 4.04 -13.31 14.15
CA LEU A 178 4.31 -11.92 14.54
C LEU A 178 4.28 -10.98 13.34
N MET A 179 4.81 -11.41 12.19
CA MET A 179 4.73 -10.64 10.95
C MET A 179 3.28 -10.48 10.48
N ALA A 180 2.48 -11.55 10.48
CA ALA A 180 1.07 -11.54 10.12
C ALA A 180 0.23 -10.63 11.03
N ILE A 181 0.50 -10.61 12.34
CA ILE A 181 -0.12 -9.67 13.29
C ILE A 181 0.27 -8.23 12.93
N GLY A 182 1.52 -7.98 12.57
CA GLY A 182 1.98 -6.66 12.11
C GLY A 182 1.26 -6.18 10.86
N ILE A 183 1.08 -7.06 9.87
CA ILE A 183 0.35 -6.77 8.61
C ILE A 183 -1.11 -6.44 8.93
N THR A 184 -1.77 -7.29 9.71
CA THR A 184 -3.16 -7.13 10.14
C THR A 184 -3.35 -5.80 10.87
N THR A 185 -2.48 -5.51 11.84
CA THR A 185 -2.51 -4.27 12.62
C THR A 185 -2.32 -3.04 11.73
N SER A 186 -1.42 -3.12 10.74
CA SER A 186 -1.16 -2.02 9.80
C SER A 186 -2.41 -1.65 8.98
N TYR A 187 -3.16 -2.65 8.49
CA TYR A 187 -4.42 -2.40 7.78
C TYR A 187 -5.54 -1.90 8.71
N VAL A 188 -5.62 -2.41 9.95
CA VAL A 188 -6.57 -1.92 10.96
C VAL A 188 -6.32 -0.45 11.27
N LEU A 189 -5.07 -0.07 11.53
CA LEU A 189 -4.69 1.32 11.82
C LEU A 189 -4.92 2.24 10.63
N TYR A 190 -4.64 1.77 9.42
CA TYR A 190 -4.86 2.54 8.19
C TYR A 190 -6.36 2.76 7.91
N ARG A 191 -7.20 1.72 7.99
CA ARG A 191 -8.61 1.82 7.53
C ARG A 191 -9.63 2.02 8.65
N LEU A 192 -9.53 1.29 9.76
CA LEU A 192 -10.59 1.29 10.79
C LEU A 192 -10.48 2.49 11.73
N VAL A 193 -9.27 2.89 12.11
CA VAL A 193 -9.09 4.01 13.05
C VAL A 193 -9.61 5.35 12.49
N PRO A 194 -9.33 5.74 11.24
CA PRO A 194 -9.87 6.99 10.69
C PRO A 194 -11.40 7.00 10.59
N VAL A 195 -12.01 5.86 10.24
CA VAL A 195 -13.48 5.73 10.16
C VAL A 195 -14.13 5.88 11.54
N ILE A 196 -13.54 5.28 12.57
CA ILE A 196 -14.04 5.39 13.96
C ILE A 196 -13.91 6.83 14.46
N ARG A 197 -12.81 7.52 14.13
CA ARG A 197 -12.60 8.92 14.53
C ARG A 197 -13.55 9.88 13.81
N LYS A 198 -13.79 9.70 12.50
CA LYS A 198 -14.77 10.52 11.75
C LYS A 198 -16.21 10.33 12.20
N LYS A 199 -16.58 9.19 12.81
CA LYS A 199 -17.92 8.98 13.40
C LYS A 199 -18.13 9.66 14.76
N LYS A 200 -17.05 10.12 15.42
CA LYS A 200 -17.10 10.75 16.75
C LYS A 200 -16.95 12.27 16.72
N ALA A 201 -16.58 12.85 15.58
CA ALA A 201 -16.51 14.28 15.32
C ALA A 201 -17.79 14.72 14.59
#